data_AF-A0A0J7KTD3-F1
#
_entry.id   AF-A0A0J7KTD3-F1
#
_cell.length_a   1.000
_cell.length_b   1.000
_cell.length_c   1.000
_cell.angle_alpha   90.00
_cell.angle_beta   90.00
_cell.angle_gamma   90.00
#
_symmetry.space_group_name_H-M   'P 1'
#
loop_
_entity.id
_entity.type
_entity.pdbx_description
1 polymer ?
#
loop_
_entity_poly.entity_id
_entity_poly.type
_entity_poly.pdbx_seq_one_letter_code
_entity_poly.pdbx_strand_id
1 'polypeptide(L)'
;MQSTLTGAVDISRQKEKNYFLLEDLETEAIPSLTNKKQTGTAIQLILKKISLNVLLKTYDQIENDAKMFTEQLQQAVKANTPIIKKVASGRNYSIEVKEFIREKWKARRSWQKSRDPERKTIFNRINQKLKRLTHEIKNQKVARYLQGLTAEKDTNYSLWKETKSIKRPIINAPPIRIRCELLKSYLQDRCFRVRYEDTYFSFRKIAAGVPQGSVLGPTLYLLYTADIPRGPEVRVATFTDDTAILATGDNTVITTTKLQRALNRIVEWTKQWRIKLNESKSQHINFTLKKEAPLPITINQQVVPYSNSAKYLGMTLDVKLRWKEHVKIKRKQLNNMRSKMEWMIGRNSKLSVHNKLMLYKQILKPVWTYGIQLWGCSADSNIKIIQVF
;
A
#
# COMPACT_ATOMS: atom_id res chain seq x y z
N MET A 1 -45.74 -22.28 34.85
CA MET A 1 -45.11 -21.11 35.49
C MET A 1 -43.63 -21.45 35.65
N GLN A 2 -42.75 -20.57 35.15
CA GLN A 2 -41.27 -20.60 35.21
C GLN A 2 -40.53 -21.79 34.57
N SER A 3 -39.84 -21.54 33.45
CA SER A 3 -38.40 -21.80 33.37
C SER A 3 -37.74 -20.99 32.25
N THR A 4 -36.53 -20.57 32.55
CA THR A 4 -35.63 -19.62 31.92
C THR A 4 -34.99 -20.15 30.63
N LEU A 5 -35.06 -19.38 29.54
CA LEU A 5 -34.28 -19.60 28.31
C LEU A 5 -33.31 -18.44 28.08
N THR A 6 -32.06 -18.65 28.52
CA THR A 6 -30.87 -17.90 28.14
C THR A 6 -30.21 -18.60 26.95
N GLY A 7 -30.38 -18.05 25.76
CA GLY A 7 -29.70 -18.50 24.53
C GLY A 7 -28.83 -17.38 23.98
N ALA A 8 -27.53 -17.41 24.29
CA ALA A 8 -26.53 -16.51 23.76
C ALA A 8 -26.32 -16.76 22.26
N VAL A 9 -26.56 -15.75 21.43
CA VAL A 9 -26.30 -15.77 19.99
C VAL A 9 -24.82 -15.45 19.75
N ASP A 10 -24.10 -16.45 19.25
CA ASP A 10 -22.70 -16.39 18.83
C ASP A 10 -22.58 -15.58 17.51
N ILE A 11 -22.06 -14.35 17.63
CA ILE A 11 -21.78 -13.46 16.50
C ILE A 11 -20.35 -13.74 16.04
N SER A 12 -20.16 -14.74 15.17
CA SER A 12 -18.93 -14.80 14.36
C SER A 12 -19.11 -15.45 12.98
N ARG A 13 -18.85 -14.63 11.96
CA ARG A 13 -18.42 -14.96 10.58
C ARG A 13 -19.44 -15.53 9.59
N GLN A 14 -20.07 -14.63 8.84
CA GLN A 14 -20.20 -14.74 7.38
C GLN A 14 -20.13 -13.34 6.73
N LYS A 15 -18.95 -12.96 6.22
CA LYS A 15 -18.83 -11.88 5.23
C LYS A 15 -19.17 -12.45 3.86
N GLU A 16 -20.44 -12.72 3.62
CA GLU A 16 -20.96 -12.86 2.26
C GLU A 16 -21.39 -11.47 1.78
N LYS A 17 -20.68 -10.96 0.76
CA LYS A 17 -21.16 -9.80 -0.01
C LYS A 17 -22.35 -10.28 -0.84
N ASN A 18 -23.54 -10.21 -0.25
CA ASN A 18 -24.79 -10.26 -0.99
C ASN A 18 -24.86 -9.01 -1.86
N TYR A 19 -24.56 -9.17 -3.15
CA TYR A 19 -25.02 -8.23 -4.16
C TYR A 19 -26.50 -8.52 -4.34
N PHE A 20 -27.33 -7.87 -3.51
CA PHE A 20 -28.77 -7.84 -3.72
C PHE A 20 -29.05 -7.30 -5.13
N LEU A 21 -29.88 -8.05 -5.85
CA LEU A 21 -30.60 -7.59 -7.02
C LEU A 21 -31.40 -6.35 -6.60
N LEU A 22 -31.07 -5.21 -7.20
CA LEU A 22 -31.96 -4.06 -7.23
C LEU A 22 -32.99 -4.34 -8.32
N GLU A 23 -34.02 -5.10 -7.94
CA GLU A 23 -35.34 -4.96 -8.56
C GLU A 23 -35.96 -3.67 -8.00
N ASP A 24 -36.34 -2.79 -8.92
CA ASP A 24 -37.37 -1.75 -8.84
C ASP A 24 -37.64 -1.18 -7.43
N LEU A 25 -36.68 -0.39 -6.93
CA LEU A 25 -36.97 0.66 -5.97
C LEU A 25 -37.11 1.96 -6.75
N GLU A 26 -38.33 2.48 -6.81
CA GLU A 26 -38.60 3.84 -7.24
C GLU A 26 -37.63 4.78 -6.52
N THR A 27 -36.74 5.41 -7.27
CA THR A 27 -35.70 6.25 -6.70
C THR A 27 -36.34 7.48 -6.08
N GLU A 28 -36.49 7.49 -4.76
CA GLU A 28 -36.91 8.68 -4.03
C GLU A 28 -35.96 9.85 -4.35
N ALA A 29 -36.55 10.98 -4.71
CA ALA A 29 -35.86 12.21 -5.06
C ALA A 29 -35.23 12.84 -3.81
N ILE A 30 -33.92 12.68 -3.64
CA ILE A 30 -33.19 13.27 -2.52
C ILE A 30 -32.73 14.70 -2.89
N PRO A 31 -33.11 15.73 -2.13
CA PRO A 31 -32.63 17.10 -2.36
C PRO A 31 -31.11 17.18 -2.13
N SER A 32 -30.38 17.87 -3.01
CA SER A 32 -28.92 18.06 -2.88
C SER A 32 -28.56 19.54 -2.97
N LEU A 33 -27.75 20.03 -2.03
CA LEU A 33 -27.23 21.40 -2.05
C LEU A 33 -26.27 21.58 -3.23
N THR A 34 -26.53 22.56 -4.10
CA THR A 34 -25.65 22.90 -5.23
C THR A 34 -25.19 24.35 -5.14
N ASN A 35 -23.94 24.64 -5.54
CA ASN A 35 -23.35 25.98 -5.53
C ASN A 35 -23.87 26.91 -6.65
N LYS A 36 -24.88 26.52 -7.42
CA LYS A 36 -25.36 27.30 -8.57
C LYS A 36 -26.57 28.14 -8.18
N LYS A 37 -26.32 29.46 -8.08
CA LYS A 37 -27.25 30.60 -8.18
C LYS A 37 -28.68 30.33 -7.67
N GLN A 38 -28.99 30.74 -6.44
CA GLN A 38 -30.32 31.28 -6.03
C GLN A 38 -30.47 31.56 -4.52
N THR A 39 -29.40 31.60 -3.71
CA THR A 39 -29.49 31.94 -2.28
C THR A 39 -30.07 33.34 -2.00
N GLY A 40 -29.85 34.32 -2.89
CA GLY A 40 -30.37 35.68 -2.73
C GLY A 40 -31.90 35.81 -2.84
N THR A 41 -32.53 35.07 -3.76
CA THR A 41 -34.00 35.07 -3.95
C THR A 41 -34.74 34.37 -2.81
N ALA A 42 -34.14 33.32 -2.23
CA ALA A 42 -34.72 32.60 -1.09
C ALA A 42 -34.81 33.51 0.15
N ILE A 43 -33.76 34.29 0.42
CA ILE A 43 -33.70 35.21 1.57
C ILE A 43 -34.71 36.35 1.42
N GLN A 44 -34.88 36.91 0.21
CA GLN A 44 -35.88 37.96 -0.04
C GLN A 44 -37.33 37.50 0.15
N LEU A 45 -37.64 36.23 -0.18
CA LEU A 45 -38.98 35.66 0.04
C LEU A 45 -39.28 35.44 1.52
N ILE A 46 -38.28 35.04 2.31
CA ILE A 46 -38.39 34.88 3.76
C ILE A 46 -38.59 36.25 4.42
N LEU A 47 -37.79 37.26 4.06
CA LEU A 47 -37.89 38.61 4.63
C LEU A 47 -39.24 39.30 4.32
N LYS A 48 -39.90 38.97 3.21
CA LYS A 48 -41.24 39.49 2.88
C LYS A 48 -42.37 38.87 3.71
N LYS A 49 -42.19 37.67 4.27
CA LYS A 49 -43.24 36.90 4.96
C LYS A 49 -43.15 36.93 6.48
N ILE A 50 -42.03 37.38 7.03
CA ILE A 50 -41.84 37.50 8.48
C ILE A 50 -42.47 38.81 8.96
N SER A 51 -43.50 38.71 9.79
CA SER A 51 -44.08 39.86 10.49
C SER A 51 -43.28 40.14 11.76
N LEU A 52 -42.68 41.33 11.88
CA LEU A 52 -41.87 41.73 13.04
C LEU A 52 -42.69 42.25 14.24
N ASN A 53 -44.02 42.30 14.14
CA ASN A 53 -44.93 42.85 15.16
C ASN A 53 -45.67 41.76 15.95
N VAL A 54 -44.97 40.70 16.37
CA VAL A 54 -45.57 39.65 17.21
C VAL A 54 -45.30 39.97 18.69
N LEU A 55 -46.36 40.10 19.49
CA LEU A 55 -46.26 40.26 20.94
C LEU A 55 -45.93 38.90 21.56
N LEU A 56 -44.65 38.65 21.83
CA LEU A 56 -44.13 37.42 22.43
C LEU A 56 -44.18 37.48 23.97
N LYS A 57 -45.38 37.47 24.56
CA LYS A 57 -45.54 37.62 26.03
C LYS A 57 -45.79 36.31 26.77
N THR A 58 -46.26 35.27 26.10
CA THR A 58 -46.50 33.95 26.70
C THR A 58 -45.69 32.84 26.03
N TYR A 59 -45.43 31.75 26.76
CA TYR A 59 -44.65 30.60 26.28
C TYR A 59 -45.23 29.99 25.01
N ASP A 60 -46.55 29.77 24.97
CA ASP A 60 -47.23 29.19 23.80
C ASP A 60 -47.12 30.06 22.55
N GLN A 61 -47.03 31.38 22.71
CA GLN A 61 -46.84 32.31 21.58
C GLN A 61 -45.44 32.17 20.99
N ILE A 62 -44.42 32.00 21.84
CA ILE A 62 -43.03 31.79 21.41
C ILE A 62 -42.90 30.45 20.67
N GLU A 63 -43.52 29.39 21.18
CA GLU A 63 -43.43 28.06 20.58
C GLU A 63 -44.15 27.99 19.23
N ASN A 64 -45.33 28.61 19.13
CA ASN A 64 -46.08 28.71 17.87
C ASN A 64 -45.34 29.53 16.81
N ASP A 65 -44.71 30.64 17.20
CA ASP A 65 -43.97 31.50 16.25
C ASP A 65 -42.67 30.83 15.79
N ALA A 66 -41.95 30.14 16.70
CA ALA A 66 -40.79 29.32 16.35
C ALA A 66 -41.14 28.18 15.38
N LYS A 67 -42.31 27.56 15.57
CA LYS A 67 -42.84 26.54 14.65
C LYS A 67 -43.19 27.13 13.29
N MET A 68 -43.88 28.28 13.26
CA MET A 68 -44.19 28.97 12.01
C MET A 68 -42.91 29.37 11.25
N PHE A 69 -41.90 29.89 11.94
CA PHE A 69 -40.62 30.27 11.34
C PHE A 69 -39.90 29.06 10.74
N THR A 70 -39.84 27.94 11.47
CA THR A 70 -39.20 26.71 10.97
C THR A 70 -39.94 26.13 9.77
N GLU A 71 -41.27 26.15 9.75
CA GLU A 71 -42.07 25.74 8.60
C GLU A 71 -41.83 26.61 7.37
N GLN A 72 -41.78 27.94 7.54
CA GLN A 72 -41.48 28.88 6.44
C GLN A 72 -40.07 28.67 5.87
N LEU A 73 -39.08 28.42 6.74
CA LEU A 73 -37.71 28.17 6.34
C LEU A 73 -37.59 26.86 5.56
N GLN A 74 -38.27 25.79 6.01
CA GLN A 74 -38.32 24.53 5.29
C GLN A 74 -39.00 24.65 3.92
N GLN A 75 -40.08 25.41 3.81
CA GLN A 75 -40.75 25.67 2.52
C GLN A 75 -39.85 26.44 1.55
N ALA A 76 -39.14 27.47 2.03
CA ALA A 76 -38.22 28.25 1.20
C ALA A 76 -37.02 27.42 0.70
N VAL A 77 -36.50 26.51 1.54
CA VAL A 77 -35.44 25.57 1.16
C VAL A 77 -35.94 24.58 0.10
N LYS A 78 -37.15 24.01 0.28
CA LYS A 78 -37.74 23.08 -0.70
C LYS A 78 -37.97 23.75 -2.06
N ALA A 79 -38.50 24.97 -2.09
CA ALA A 79 -38.78 25.70 -3.32
C ALA A 79 -37.52 26.05 -4.14
N ASN A 80 -36.37 26.22 -3.49
CA ASN A 80 -35.12 26.64 -4.14
C ASN A 80 -34.07 25.52 -4.28
N THR A 81 -34.39 24.28 -3.89
CA THR A 81 -33.47 23.14 -4.07
C THR A 81 -33.86 22.35 -5.31
N PRO A 82 -33.06 22.36 -6.40
CA PRO A 82 -33.39 21.61 -7.60
C PRO A 82 -33.34 20.11 -7.35
N ILE A 83 -34.35 19.38 -7.83
CA ILE A 83 -34.41 17.92 -7.76
C ILE A 83 -33.51 17.33 -8.85
N ILE A 84 -32.44 16.65 -8.45
CA ILE A 84 -31.55 15.94 -9.37
C ILE A 84 -31.97 14.48 -9.44
N LYS A 85 -32.47 14.03 -10.60
CA LYS A 85 -32.64 12.59 -10.87
C LYS A 85 -31.25 11.95 -10.97
N LYS A 86 -30.88 11.09 -10.02
CA LYS A 86 -29.66 10.27 -10.15
C LYS A 86 -29.83 9.33 -11.33
N VAL A 87 -29.05 9.54 -12.39
CA VAL A 87 -28.91 8.53 -13.45
C VAL A 87 -28.24 7.31 -12.83
N ALA A 88 -28.89 6.15 -12.87
CA ALA A 88 -28.34 4.92 -12.34
C ALA A 88 -26.98 4.63 -13.01
N SER A 89 -25.88 4.82 -12.29
CA SER A 89 -24.53 4.59 -12.81
C SER A 89 -24.17 3.10 -12.72
N GLY A 90 -24.93 2.27 -13.41
CA GLY A 90 -24.61 0.86 -13.66
C GLY A 90 -24.10 0.71 -15.09
N ARG A 91 -23.02 -0.04 -15.30
CA ARG A 91 -22.67 -0.48 -16.67
C ARG A 91 -23.79 -1.41 -17.14
N ASN A 92 -24.70 -0.89 -17.96
CA ASN A 92 -25.82 -1.67 -18.46
C ASN A 92 -25.31 -2.66 -19.53
N TYR A 93 -24.84 -3.82 -19.08
CA TYR A 93 -24.36 -4.90 -19.95
C TYR A 93 -25.56 -5.65 -20.54
N SER A 94 -25.45 -6.04 -21.82
CA SER A 94 -26.43 -6.91 -22.49
C SER A 94 -26.66 -8.20 -21.69
N ILE A 95 -27.85 -8.79 -21.81
CA ILE A 95 -28.25 -10.05 -21.15
C ILE A 95 -27.21 -11.14 -21.39
N GLU A 96 -26.74 -11.28 -22.63
CA GLU A 96 -25.70 -12.24 -23.03
C GLU A 96 -24.40 -12.07 -22.23
N VAL A 97 -23.95 -10.83 -22.01
CA VAL A 97 -22.72 -10.55 -21.23
C VAL A 97 -22.93 -10.89 -19.75
N LYS A 98 -24.13 -10.64 -19.22
CA LYS A 98 -24.48 -11.00 -17.84
C LYS A 98 -24.46 -12.52 -17.65
N GLU A 99 -24.95 -13.28 -18.63
CA GLU A 99 -24.90 -14.76 -18.61
C GLU A 99 -23.46 -15.28 -18.66
N PHE A 100 -22.59 -14.76 -19.53
CA PHE A 100 -21.18 -15.14 -19.55
C PHE A 100 -20.45 -14.81 -18.24
N ILE A 101 -20.82 -13.73 -17.55
CA ILE A 101 -20.27 -13.41 -16.23
C ILE A 101 -20.71 -14.46 -15.20
N ARG A 102 -21.98 -14.89 -15.22
CA ARG A 102 -22.49 -15.95 -14.33
C ARG A 102 -21.76 -17.27 -14.59
N GLU A 103 -21.61 -17.67 -15.85
CA GLU A 103 -20.90 -18.89 -16.24
C GLU A 103 -19.42 -18.85 -15.83
N LYS A 104 -18.76 -17.71 -15.98
CA LYS A 104 -17.40 -17.51 -15.48
C LYS A 104 -17.32 -17.73 -13.96
N TRP A 105 -18.28 -17.21 -13.20
CA TRP A 105 -18.30 -17.37 -11.75
C TRP A 105 -18.62 -18.80 -11.32
N LYS A 106 -19.50 -19.52 -12.03
CA LYS A 106 -19.73 -20.96 -11.82
C LYS A 106 -18.47 -21.77 -12.07
N ALA A 107 -17.80 -21.57 -13.22
CA ALA A 107 -16.56 -22.25 -13.56
C ALA A 107 -15.43 -21.96 -12.55
N ARG A 108 -15.29 -20.69 -12.11
CA ARG A 108 -14.32 -20.32 -11.07
C ARG A 108 -14.61 -21.01 -9.74
N ARG A 109 -15.87 -21.05 -9.30
CA ARG A 109 -16.27 -21.73 -8.05
C ARG A 109 -16.00 -23.24 -8.13
N SER A 110 -16.31 -23.85 -9.26
CA SER A 110 -16.05 -25.27 -9.53
C SER A 110 -14.56 -25.61 -9.44
N TRP A 111 -13.69 -24.83 -10.11
CA TRP A 111 -12.24 -24.99 -10.02
C TRP A 111 -11.68 -24.72 -8.61
N GLN A 112 -12.19 -23.70 -7.91
CA GLN A 112 -11.71 -23.39 -6.55
C GLN A 112 -12.00 -24.52 -5.55
N LYS A 113 -13.11 -25.25 -5.73
CA LYS A 113 -13.49 -26.39 -4.90
C LYS A 113 -12.69 -27.65 -5.20
N SER A 114 -12.51 -28.03 -6.47
CA SER A 114 -11.86 -29.30 -6.83
C SER A 114 -10.36 -29.19 -7.11
N ARG A 115 -9.84 -27.98 -7.41
CA ARG A 115 -8.46 -27.69 -7.83
C ARG A 115 -7.95 -28.49 -9.05
N ASP A 116 -8.86 -29.13 -9.77
CA ASP A 116 -8.61 -29.92 -10.99
C ASP A 116 -8.15 -29.04 -12.18
N PRO A 117 -7.06 -29.44 -12.90
CA PRO A 117 -6.59 -28.78 -14.11
C PRO A 117 -7.62 -28.60 -15.23
N GLU A 118 -8.51 -29.58 -15.48
CA GLU A 118 -9.48 -29.49 -16.58
C GLU A 118 -10.48 -28.34 -16.34
N ARG A 119 -10.97 -28.23 -15.09
CA ARG A 119 -11.85 -27.14 -14.68
C ARG A 119 -11.17 -25.76 -14.73
N LYS A 120 -9.85 -25.70 -14.53
CA LYS A 120 -9.07 -24.46 -14.75
C LYS A 120 -9.05 -24.06 -16.22
N THR A 121 -8.90 -25.02 -17.12
CA THR A 121 -8.94 -24.80 -18.58
C THR A 121 -10.31 -24.28 -19.02
N ILE A 122 -11.39 -24.86 -18.50
CA ILE A 122 -12.77 -24.40 -18.76
C ILE A 122 -12.96 -22.94 -18.29
N PHE A 123 -12.53 -22.61 -17.07
CA PHE A 123 -12.58 -21.22 -16.57
C PHE A 123 -11.80 -20.24 -17.45
N ASN A 124 -10.58 -20.61 -17.86
CA ASN A 124 -9.75 -19.77 -18.71
C ASN A 124 -10.38 -19.53 -20.08
N ARG A 125 -10.98 -20.57 -20.69
CA ARG A 125 -11.69 -20.49 -21.98
C ARG A 125 -12.87 -19.51 -21.91
N ILE A 126 -13.70 -19.63 -20.87
CA ILE A 126 -14.85 -18.74 -20.64
C ILE A 126 -14.37 -17.29 -20.40
N ASN A 127 -13.31 -17.11 -19.62
CA ASN A 127 -12.75 -15.79 -19.35
C ASN A 127 -12.18 -15.12 -20.61
N GLN A 128 -11.53 -15.89 -21.49
CA GLN A 128 -11.02 -15.38 -22.76
C GLN A 128 -12.17 -15.01 -23.71
N LYS A 129 -13.24 -15.82 -23.77
CA LYS A 129 -14.45 -15.50 -24.55
C LYS A 129 -15.11 -14.20 -24.06
N LEU A 130 -15.25 -14.02 -22.73
CA LEU A 130 -15.77 -12.79 -22.14
C LEU A 130 -14.91 -11.55 -22.48
N LYS A 131 -13.57 -11.70 -22.46
CA LYS A 131 -12.66 -10.62 -22.86
C LYS A 131 -12.85 -10.21 -24.32
N ARG A 132 -12.98 -11.18 -25.23
CA ARG A 132 -13.23 -10.92 -26.66
C ARG A 132 -14.55 -10.18 -26.87
N LEU A 133 -15.65 -10.69 -26.31
CA LEU A 133 -16.98 -10.06 -26.39
C LEU A 133 -16.96 -8.63 -25.83
N THR A 134 -16.28 -8.41 -24.70
CA THR A 134 -16.16 -7.06 -24.11
C THR A 134 -15.38 -6.10 -25.02
N HIS A 135 -14.34 -6.60 -25.69
CA HIS A 135 -13.54 -5.81 -26.61
C HIS A 135 -14.34 -5.47 -27.88
N GLU A 136 -15.07 -6.44 -28.43
CA GLU A 136 -15.91 -6.26 -29.60
C GLU A 136 -17.04 -5.25 -29.37
N ILE A 137 -17.75 -5.35 -28.23
CA ILE A 137 -18.77 -4.36 -27.85
C ILE A 137 -18.18 -2.96 -27.74
N LYS A 138 -16.95 -2.82 -27.21
CA LYS A 138 -16.27 -1.52 -27.15
C LYS A 138 -15.95 -1.00 -28.56
N ASN A 139 -15.41 -1.85 -29.43
CA ASN A 139 -15.07 -1.47 -30.79
C ASN A 139 -16.31 -1.07 -31.59
N GLN A 140 -17.41 -1.81 -31.45
CA GLN A 140 -18.70 -1.45 -32.06
C GLN A 140 -19.24 -0.12 -31.53
N LYS A 141 -19.13 0.15 -30.22
CA LYS A 141 -19.52 1.44 -29.65
C LYS A 141 -18.70 2.59 -30.22
N VAL A 142 -17.38 2.40 -30.33
CA VAL A 142 -16.48 3.38 -30.94
C VAL A 142 -16.83 3.57 -32.41
N ALA A 143 -17.07 2.50 -33.16
CA ALA A 143 -17.45 2.57 -34.58
C ALA A 143 -18.77 3.33 -34.77
N ARG A 144 -19.82 3.03 -34.00
CA ARG A 144 -21.09 3.76 -34.04
C ARG A 144 -20.91 5.23 -33.64
N TYR A 145 -20.09 5.50 -32.64
CA TYR A 145 -19.78 6.86 -32.22
C TYR A 145 -19.10 7.64 -33.36
N LEU A 146 -18.06 7.06 -33.98
CA LEU A 146 -17.34 7.66 -35.09
C LEU A 146 -18.24 7.87 -36.32
N GLN A 147 -19.14 6.93 -36.62
CA GLN A 147 -20.12 7.07 -37.71
C GLN A 147 -21.15 8.18 -37.45
N GLY A 148 -21.42 8.51 -36.18
CA GLY A 148 -22.31 9.59 -35.80
C GLY A 148 -21.65 10.98 -35.75
N LEU A 149 -20.34 11.07 -36.01
CA LEU A 149 -19.64 12.37 -36.03
C LEU A 149 -19.88 13.07 -37.37
N THR A 150 -20.45 14.27 -37.33
CA THR A 150 -20.61 15.14 -38.50
C THR A 150 -19.71 16.37 -38.40
N ALA A 151 -19.32 16.92 -39.54
CA ALA A 151 -18.45 18.10 -39.63
C ALA A 151 -19.23 19.44 -39.61
N GLU A 152 -20.56 19.38 -39.53
CA GLU A 152 -21.45 20.52 -39.64
C GLU A 152 -21.48 21.38 -38.36
N LYS A 153 -21.76 22.67 -38.53
CA LYS A 153 -21.71 23.68 -37.47
C LYS A 153 -22.76 23.43 -36.38
N ASP A 154 -23.90 22.84 -36.76
CA ASP A 154 -25.07 22.65 -35.90
C ASP A 154 -24.91 21.51 -34.88
N THR A 155 -23.99 20.57 -35.12
CA THR A 155 -23.61 19.50 -34.16
C THR A 155 -22.42 19.90 -33.28
N ASN A 156 -22.11 21.20 -33.21
CA ASN A 156 -21.12 21.76 -32.29
C ASN A 156 -19.69 21.23 -32.55
N TYR A 157 -19.32 21.05 -33.83
CA TYR A 157 -18.00 20.62 -34.30
C TYR A 157 -17.48 19.33 -33.64
N SER A 158 -18.35 18.31 -33.55
CA SER A 158 -18.06 17.04 -32.86
C SER A 158 -16.78 16.35 -33.38
N LEU A 159 -16.59 16.27 -34.69
CA LEU A 159 -15.40 15.68 -35.32
C LEU A 159 -14.10 16.45 -35.00
N TRP A 160 -14.15 17.78 -34.96
CA TRP A 160 -13.00 18.63 -34.63
C TRP A 160 -12.62 18.57 -33.14
N LYS A 161 -13.63 18.42 -32.26
CA LYS A 161 -13.40 18.23 -30.82
C LYS A 161 -12.72 16.88 -30.53
N GLU A 162 -13.15 15.81 -31.21
CA GLU A 162 -12.54 14.48 -31.05
C GLU A 162 -11.12 14.41 -31.60
N THR A 163 -10.88 14.96 -32.80
CA THR A 163 -9.53 15.00 -33.39
C THR A 163 -8.53 15.80 -32.55
N LYS A 164 -8.96 16.83 -31.80
CA LYS A 164 -8.12 17.51 -30.80
C LYS A 164 -7.70 16.61 -29.64
N SER A 165 -8.55 15.69 -29.20
CA SER A 165 -8.21 14.71 -28.16
C SER A 165 -7.22 13.66 -28.64
N ILE A 166 -7.27 13.31 -29.93
CA ILE A 166 -6.40 12.29 -30.54
C ILE A 166 -5.01 12.86 -30.87
N LYS A 167 -4.92 14.12 -31.33
CA LYS A 167 -3.65 14.77 -31.70
C LYS A 167 -2.82 15.29 -30.51
N ARG A 168 -3.43 15.46 -29.34
CA ARG A 168 -2.68 15.83 -28.13
C ARG A 168 -2.07 14.56 -27.55
N PRO A 169 -0.73 14.40 -27.48
CA PRO A 169 -0.17 13.33 -26.66
C PRO A 169 -0.74 13.50 -25.25
N ILE A 170 -1.37 12.46 -24.71
CA ILE A 170 -1.80 12.44 -23.32
C ILE A 170 -0.51 12.39 -22.48
N ILE A 171 0.06 13.56 -22.25
CA ILE A 171 1.06 13.72 -21.21
C ILE A 171 0.25 13.60 -19.92
N ASN A 172 0.35 12.45 -19.27
CA ASN A 172 -0.11 12.27 -17.90
C ASN A 172 0.75 13.17 -17.00
N ALA A 173 0.52 14.47 -17.03
CA ALA A 173 1.04 15.38 -16.02
C ALA A 173 0.28 15.04 -14.73
N PRO A 174 0.96 14.55 -13.68
CA PRO A 174 0.29 14.36 -12.40
C PRO A 174 -0.28 15.72 -11.95
N PRO A 175 -1.44 15.75 -11.26
CA PRO A 175 -2.16 16.98 -10.89
C PRO A 175 -1.46 17.79 -9.79
N ILE A 176 -0.14 17.95 -9.86
CA ILE A 176 0.68 18.31 -8.71
C ILE A 176 1.74 19.34 -9.10
N ARG A 177 1.29 20.56 -9.37
CA ARG A 177 2.14 21.76 -9.29
C ARG A 177 2.24 22.35 -7.86
N ILE A 178 1.42 21.88 -6.91
CA ILE A 178 1.32 22.41 -5.53
C ILE A 178 2.29 21.71 -4.52
N ARG A 179 3.04 20.66 -4.92
CA ARG A 179 3.76 19.79 -3.94
C ARG A 179 4.93 20.42 -3.19
N CYS A 180 5.63 21.41 -3.76
CA CYS A 180 6.86 21.91 -3.14
C CYS A 180 6.58 22.66 -1.83
N GLU A 181 5.47 23.39 -1.72
CA GLU A 181 5.12 24.11 -0.50
C GLU A 181 4.72 23.14 0.63
N LEU A 182 3.94 22.10 0.33
CA LEU A 182 3.56 21.09 1.31
C LEU A 182 4.79 20.29 1.78
N LEU A 183 5.69 19.90 0.87
CA LEU A 183 6.94 19.23 1.22
C LEU A 183 7.87 20.15 2.02
N LYS A 184 7.93 21.43 1.67
CA LYS A 184 8.70 22.44 2.38
C LYS A 184 8.16 22.62 3.81
N SER A 185 6.84 22.78 3.96
CA SER A 185 6.17 22.82 5.27
C SER A 185 6.38 21.53 6.08
N TYR A 186 6.38 20.37 5.42
CA TYR A 186 6.64 19.08 6.08
C TYR A 186 8.06 18.99 6.66
N LEU A 187 9.05 19.63 6.04
CA LEU A 187 10.46 19.54 6.42
C LEU A 187 10.92 20.70 7.31
N GLN A 188 10.33 21.89 7.17
CA GLN A 188 10.70 23.11 7.91
C GLN A 188 10.06 23.19 9.30
N ASP A 189 10.75 23.87 10.23
CA ASP A 189 10.29 24.20 11.59
C ASP A 189 9.68 23.04 12.39
N ARG A 190 10.14 21.82 12.11
CA ARG A 190 9.65 20.62 12.79
C ARG A 190 9.99 20.68 14.27
N CYS A 191 9.00 20.37 15.10
CA CYS A 191 9.15 20.22 16.53
C CYS A 191 8.67 18.84 16.96
N PHE A 192 9.25 18.30 18.03
CA PHE A 192 8.74 17.12 18.71
C PHE A 192 8.59 17.39 20.20
N ARG A 193 7.73 16.63 20.85
CA ARG A 193 7.62 16.55 22.29
C ARG A 193 7.52 15.09 22.69
N VAL A 194 8.03 14.76 23.86
CA VAL A 194 7.89 13.42 24.43
C VAL A 194 6.63 13.40 25.30
N ARG A 195 5.84 12.34 25.21
CA ARG A 195 4.77 12.06 26.17
C ARG A 195 5.20 10.88 27.01
N TYR A 196 5.22 11.05 28.33
CA TYR A 196 5.42 9.95 29.27
C TYR A 196 4.18 9.90 30.17
N GLU A 197 3.43 8.81 30.06
CA GLU A 197 2.09 8.68 30.64
C GLU A 197 1.22 9.90 30.26
N ASP A 198 0.70 10.64 31.24
CA ASP A 198 -0.16 11.81 31.02
C ASP A 198 0.60 13.14 31.01
N THR A 199 1.93 13.09 31.13
CA THR A 199 2.78 14.28 31.09
C THR A 199 3.37 14.51 29.70
N TYR A 200 3.34 15.77 29.26
CA TYR A 200 3.98 16.22 28.03
C TYR A 200 5.21 17.06 28.37
N PHE A 201 6.35 16.68 27.80
CA PHE A 201 7.56 17.50 27.85
C PHE A 201 7.47 18.69 26.89
N SER A 202 8.34 19.68 27.07
CA SER A 202 8.41 20.86 26.22
C SER A 202 8.77 20.51 24.77
N PHE A 203 8.30 21.34 23.84
CA PHE A 203 8.65 21.20 22.42
C PHE A 203 10.14 21.44 22.21
N ARG A 204 10.78 20.53 21.47
CA ARG A 204 12.16 20.67 20.99
C ARG A 204 12.15 20.74 19.48
N LYS A 205 12.94 21.67 18.91
CA LYS A 205 13.09 21.81 17.46
C LYS A 205 13.96 20.68 16.90
N ILE A 206 13.64 20.20 15.71
CA ILE A 206 14.42 19.22 14.95
C ILE A 206 14.92 19.87 13.66
N ALA A 207 16.23 20.05 13.56
CA ALA A 207 16.86 20.64 12.38
C ALA A 207 16.98 19.67 11.19
N ALA A 208 17.06 18.35 11.42
CA ALA A 208 17.38 17.36 10.38
C ALA A 208 16.61 16.04 10.52
N GLY A 209 16.51 15.29 9.43
CA GLY A 209 15.86 13.97 9.37
C GLY A 209 14.37 14.01 9.03
N VAL A 210 13.73 12.85 9.04
CA VAL A 210 12.28 12.69 8.81
C VAL A 210 11.66 11.94 9.99
N PRO A 211 10.39 12.19 10.35
CA PRO A 211 9.76 11.50 11.48
C PRO A 211 9.71 9.98 11.24
N GLN A 212 10.21 9.20 12.18
CA GLN A 212 10.13 7.75 12.13
C GLN A 212 8.68 7.31 12.26
N GLY A 213 8.23 6.40 11.38
CA GLY A 213 6.82 6.00 11.28
C GLY A 213 5.96 6.88 10.37
N SER A 214 6.52 7.96 9.80
CA SER A 214 5.83 8.71 8.76
C SER A 214 5.72 7.93 7.46
N VAL A 215 4.59 8.09 6.75
CA VAL A 215 4.36 7.46 5.45
C VAL A 215 5.34 7.97 4.38
N LEU A 216 5.71 9.26 4.45
CA LEU A 216 6.63 9.88 3.49
C LEU A 216 8.11 9.67 3.82
N GLY A 217 8.45 9.34 5.07
CA GLY A 217 9.84 9.18 5.52
C GLY A 217 10.67 8.26 4.63
N PRO A 218 10.22 7.02 4.35
CA PRO A 218 10.95 6.09 3.48
C PRO A 218 11.14 6.63 2.05
N THR A 219 10.12 7.26 1.47
CA THR A 219 10.20 7.82 0.11
C THR A 219 11.18 8.99 0.04
N LEU A 220 11.17 9.86 1.05
CA LEU A 220 12.10 10.99 1.12
C LEU A 220 13.54 10.52 1.34
N TYR A 221 13.74 9.47 2.14
CA TYR A 221 15.05 8.85 2.29
C TYR A 221 15.56 8.27 0.97
N LEU A 222 14.72 7.52 0.25
CA LEU A 222 15.08 6.96 -1.06
C LEU A 222 15.44 8.05 -2.08
N LEU A 223 14.74 9.18 -2.04
CA LEU A 223 15.05 10.33 -2.90
C LEU A 223 16.38 10.99 -2.50
N TYR A 224 16.60 11.14 -1.20
CA TYR A 224 17.81 11.74 -0.63
C TYR A 224 19.07 10.91 -0.89
N THR A 225 18.97 9.58 -1.00
CA THR A 225 20.11 8.70 -1.32
C THR A 225 20.11 8.21 -2.78
N ALA A 226 19.26 8.78 -3.64
CA ALA A 226 19.06 8.26 -5.01
C ALA A 226 20.32 8.37 -5.88
N ASP A 227 21.09 9.43 -5.65
CA ASP A 227 22.30 9.84 -6.39
C ASP A 227 23.58 9.21 -5.84
N ILE A 228 23.48 8.23 -4.93
CA ILE A 228 24.64 7.53 -4.39
C ILE A 228 25.60 7.09 -5.53
N PRO A 229 26.91 7.35 -5.43
CA PRO A 229 27.85 7.06 -6.51
C PRO A 229 27.85 5.57 -6.87
N ARG A 230 27.52 5.29 -8.13
CA ARG A 230 27.61 3.95 -8.73
C ARG A 230 28.67 3.98 -9.82
N GLY A 231 29.56 3.00 -9.84
CA GLY A 231 30.63 2.88 -10.84
C GLY A 231 30.60 1.52 -11.54
N PRO A 232 31.18 1.39 -12.74
CA PRO A 232 31.23 0.11 -13.45
C PRO A 232 32.13 -0.92 -12.74
N GLU A 233 33.07 -0.46 -11.93
CA GLU A 233 34.06 -1.32 -11.25
C GLU A 233 33.49 -2.08 -10.04
N VAL A 234 32.37 -1.61 -9.49
CA VAL A 234 31.77 -2.15 -8.26
C VAL A 234 30.25 -2.24 -8.36
N ARG A 235 29.66 -3.21 -7.68
CA ARG A 235 28.20 -3.31 -7.53
C ARG A 235 27.81 -2.73 -6.17
N VAL A 236 26.97 -1.70 -6.18
CA VAL A 236 26.45 -1.08 -4.96
C VAL A 236 25.02 -1.54 -4.76
N ALA A 237 24.73 -2.13 -3.61
CA ALA A 237 23.41 -2.57 -3.18
C ALA A 237 23.02 -1.84 -1.90
N THR A 238 21.95 -1.06 -1.97
CA THR A 238 21.44 -0.26 -0.86
C THR A 238 20.08 -0.77 -0.42
N PHE A 239 19.90 -1.00 0.86
CA PHE A 239 18.61 -1.28 1.48
C PHE A 239 18.49 -0.40 2.72
N THR A 240 17.65 0.63 2.63
CA THR A 240 17.61 1.70 3.65
C THR A 240 19.03 2.24 3.92
N ASP A 241 19.44 2.23 5.18
CA ASP A 241 20.76 2.60 5.69
C ASP A 241 21.86 1.54 5.44
N ASP A 242 21.50 0.28 5.19
CA ASP A 242 22.45 -0.78 4.90
C ASP A 242 22.94 -0.69 3.45
N THR A 243 24.21 -0.33 3.26
CA THR A 243 24.86 -0.28 1.94
C THR A 243 25.96 -1.34 1.85
N ALA A 244 25.86 -2.21 0.84
CA ALA A 244 26.88 -3.19 0.49
C ALA A 244 27.56 -2.80 -0.83
N ILE A 245 28.89 -2.88 -0.85
CA ILE A 245 29.70 -2.60 -2.04
C ILE A 245 30.50 -3.85 -2.35
N LEU A 246 30.34 -4.37 -3.56
CA LEU A 246 31.00 -5.57 -4.03
C LEU A 246 31.93 -5.24 -5.18
N ALA A 247 33.21 -5.57 -5.05
CA ALA A 247 34.21 -5.49 -6.12
C ALA A 247 34.60 -6.90 -6.58
N THR A 248 34.83 -7.08 -7.88
CA THR A 248 35.25 -8.35 -8.48
C THR A 248 36.52 -8.19 -9.31
N GLY A 249 37.36 -9.24 -9.32
CA GLY A 249 38.64 -9.24 -10.02
C GLY A 249 39.47 -10.49 -9.67
N ASP A 250 40.54 -10.72 -10.42
CA ASP A 250 41.31 -11.97 -10.40
C ASP A 250 42.34 -12.04 -9.25
N ASN A 251 42.72 -10.87 -8.73
CA ASN A 251 43.71 -10.70 -7.68
C ASN A 251 43.16 -9.80 -6.57
N THR A 252 43.43 -10.19 -5.31
CA THR A 252 43.10 -9.47 -4.09
C THR A 252 43.60 -8.02 -4.10
N VAL A 253 44.75 -7.73 -4.70
CA VAL A 253 45.28 -6.34 -4.81
C VAL A 253 44.38 -5.49 -5.71
N ILE A 254 43.99 -6.01 -6.87
CA ILE A 254 43.16 -5.29 -7.85
C ILE A 254 41.76 -5.06 -7.28
N THR A 255 41.15 -6.08 -6.66
CA THR A 255 39.82 -5.98 -6.05
C THR A 255 39.81 -4.98 -4.90
N THR A 256 40.82 -5.02 -4.03
CA THR A 256 40.96 -4.07 -2.91
C THR A 256 41.12 -2.65 -3.42
N THR A 257 41.91 -2.44 -4.47
CA THR A 257 42.11 -1.11 -5.07
C THR A 257 40.81 -0.56 -5.67
N LYS A 258 40.06 -1.39 -6.42
CA LYS A 258 38.75 -1.01 -6.95
C LYS A 258 37.76 -0.66 -5.84
N LEU A 259 37.73 -1.47 -4.78
CA LEU A 259 36.85 -1.28 -3.63
C LEU A 259 37.21 0.01 -2.86
N GLN A 260 38.49 0.26 -2.60
CA GLN A 260 38.96 1.47 -1.93
C GLN A 260 38.64 2.73 -2.76
N ARG A 261 38.80 2.69 -4.08
CA ARG A 261 38.43 3.81 -4.96
C ARG A 261 36.93 4.12 -4.90
N ALA A 262 36.09 3.08 -4.93
CA ALA A 262 34.65 3.25 -4.78
C ALA A 262 34.27 3.81 -3.39
N LEU A 263 34.89 3.30 -2.33
CA LEU A 263 34.70 3.78 -0.96
C LEU A 263 35.08 5.26 -0.83
N ASN A 264 36.21 5.68 -1.40
CA ASN A 264 36.64 7.08 -1.35
C ASN A 264 35.60 8.01 -2.00
N ARG A 265 34.98 7.60 -3.12
CA ARG A 265 33.90 8.37 -3.76
C ARG A 265 32.65 8.44 -2.89
N ILE A 266 32.28 7.34 -2.24
CA ILE A 266 31.13 7.30 -1.33
C ILE A 266 31.39 8.15 -0.09
N VAL A 267 32.60 8.11 0.48
CA VAL A 267 33.00 8.96 1.61
C VAL A 267 32.93 10.44 1.25
N GLU A 268 33.36 10.82 0.04
CA GLU A 268 33.23 12.21 -0.40
C GLU A 268 31.76 12.61 -0.58
N TRP A 269 30.95 11.74 -1.18
CA TRP A 269 29.51 11.94 -1.30
C TRP A 269 28.83 12.05 0.08
N THR A 270 29.18 11.23 1.07
CA THR A 270 28.59 11.34 2.41
C THR A 270 28.95 12.64 3.10
N LYS A 271 30.15 13.20 2.86
CA LYS A 271 30.51 14.54 3.34
C LYS A 271 29.64 15.63 2.69
N GLN A 272 29.43 15.56 1.38
CA GLN A 272 28.59 16.51 0.65
C GLN A 272 27.14 16.50 1.15
N TRP A 273 26.58 15.29 1.33
CA TRP A 273 25.22 15.12 1.82
C TRP A 273 25.07 15.25 3.34
N ARG A 274 26.18 15.34 4.08
CA ARG A 274 26.24 15.39 5.57
C ARG A 274 25.68 14.12 6.23
N ILE A 275 25.95 12.97 5.63
CA ILE A 275 25.59 11.65 6.16
C ILE A 275 26.75 11.14 7.02
N LYS A 276 26.46 10.80 8.28
CA LYS A 276 27.45 10.20 9.17
C LYS A 276 27.53 8.70 8.92
N LEU A 277 28.69 8.23 8.44
CA LEU A 277 28.98 6.80 8.33
C LEU A 277 29.20 6.20 9.73
N ASN A 278 28.97 4.89 9.83
CA ASN A 278 29.25 4.14 11.06
C ASN A 278 30.39 3.15 10.79
N GLU A 279 31.61 3.64 10.98
CA GLU A 279 32.85 2.90 10.70
C GLU A 279 32.96 1.66 11.58
N SER A 280 32.56 1.74 12.85
CA SER A 280 32.63 0.64 13.80
C SER A 280 31.63 -0.50 13.51
N LYS A 281 30.50 -0.19 12.87
CA LYS A 281 29.55 -1.21 12.39
C LYS A 281 29.88 -1.74 10.99
N SER A 282 30.74 -1.06 10.25
CA SER A 282 31.15 -1.49 8.92
C SER A 282 32.05 -2.72 9.02
N GLN A 283 31.85 -3.68 8.12
CA GLN A 283 32.62 -4.92 8.10
C GLN A 283 33.16 -5.18 6.70
N HIS A 284 34.38 -5.72 6.65
CA HIS A 284 35.02 -6.15 5.41
C HIS A 284 35.12 -7.68 5.39
N ILE A 285 34.75 -8.28 4.25
CA ILE A 285 34.83 -9.72 4.01
C ILE A 285 35.31 -9.98 2.59
N ASN A 286 36.24 -10.93 2.44
CA ASN A 286 36.71 -11.40 1.15
C ASN A 286 36.06 -12.74 0.84
N PHE A 287 35.38 -12.84 -0.31
CA PHE A 287 34.82 -14.10 -0.80
C PHE A 287 35.82 -14.75 -1.76
N THR A 288 36.66 -15.65 -1.24
CA THR A 288 37.67 -16.36 -2.04
C THR A 288 37.88 -17.80 -1.56
N LEU A 289 38.25 -18.66 -2.50
CA LEU A 289 38.71 -20.02 -2.20
C LEU A 289 40.22 -20.08 -1.96
N LYS A 290 40.97 -19.06 -2.39
CA LYS A 290 42.42 -18.95 -2.20
C LYS A 290 42.74 -18.65 -0.73
N LYS A 291 43.85 -19.20 -0.24
CA LYS A 291 44.36 -18.92 1.11
C LYS A 291 45.28 -17.70 1.05
N GLU A 292 44.69 -16.53 0.88
CA GLU A 292 45.41 -15.25 0.86
C GLU A 292 45.02 -14.41 2.07
N ALA A 293 45.99 -13.67 2.63
CA ALA A 293 45.72 -12.72 3.70
C ALA A 293 44.89 -11.55 3.15
N PRO A 294 43.86 -11.09 3.88
CA PRO A 294 43.07 -9.94 3.44
C PRO A 294 43.88 -8.66 3.51
N LEU A 295 43.78 -7.85 2.46
CA LEU A 295 44.35 -6.50 2.49
C LEU A 295 43.42 -5.55 3.28
N PRO A 296 43.98 -4.64 4.09
CA PRO A 296 43.19 -3.70 4.86
C PRO A 296 42.52 -2.66 3.95
N ILE A 297 41.31 -2.26 4.34
CA ILE A 297 40.52 -1.21 3.68
C ILE A 297 40.23 -0.14 4.70
N THR A 298 40.23 1.12 4.27
CA THR A 298 40.02 2.26 5.15
C THR A 298 38.77 3.05 4.79
N ILE A 299 38.02 3.48 5.80
CA ILE A 299 36.91 4.43 5.71
C ILE A 299 37.24 5.58 6.67
N ASN A 300 37.24 6.82 6.18
CA ASN A 300 37.62 7.98 7.00
C ASN A 300 38.96 7.80 7.74
N GLN A 301 39.95 7.20 7.05
CA GLN A 301 41.28 6.86 7.59
C GLN A 301 41.28 5.82 8.73
N GLN A 302 40.13 5.25 9.09
CA GLN A 302 40.04 4.11 10.02
C GLN A 302 40.00 2.79 9.27
N VAL A 303 40.77 1.80 9.73
CA VAL A 303 40.77 0.45 9.15
C VAL A 303 39.46 -0.25 9.50
N VAL A 304 38.77 -0.73 8.47
CA VAL A 304 37.53 -1.50 8.63
C VAL A 304 37.88 -2.89 9.16
N PRO A 305 37.21 -3.38 10.23
CA PRO A 305 37.48 -4.69 10.78
C PRO A 305 37.18 -5.78 9.75
N TYR A 306 38.16 -6.66 9.52
CA TYR A 306 37.99 -7.86 8.71
C TYR A 306 37.25 -8.93 9.51
N SER A 307 36.25 -9.56 8.90
CA SER A 307 35.51 -10.68 9.50
C SER A 307 35.35 -11.83 8.51
N ASN A 308 35.44 -13.06 9.03
CA ASN A 308 35.18 -14.27 8.26
C ASN A 308 33.68 -14.56 8.06
N SER A 309 32.82 -13.79 8.70
CA SER A 309 31.37 -13.88 8.55
C SER A 309 30.76 -12.48 8.64
N ALA A 310 29.90 -12.12 7.70
CA ALA A 310 29.25 -10.82 7.64
C ALA A 310 27.74 -10.98 7.67
N LYS A 311 27.06 -10.16 8.48
CA LYS A 311 25.59 -10.13 8.52
C LYS A 311 25.08 -9.06 7.56
N TYR A 312 24.21 -9.46 6.63
CA TYR A 312 23.56 -8.54 5.69
C TYR A 312 22.09 -8.91 5.51
N LEU A 313 21.17 -7.97 5.77
CA LEU A 313 19.72 -8.17 5.62
C LEU A 313 19.16 -9.44 6.31
N GLY A 314 19.67 -9.74 7.51
CA GLY A 314 19.27 -10.92 8.29
C GLY A 314 19.87 -12.26 7.81
N MET A 315 20.73 -12.21 6.79
CA MET A 315 21.53 -13.33 6.31
C MET A 315 22.95 -13.24 6.88
N THR A 316 23.59 -14.40 7.04
CA THR A 316 24.98 -14.49 7.53
C THR A 316 25.81 -15.14 6.44
N LEU A 317 26.75 -14.38 5.88
CA LEU A 317 27.58 -14.78 4.75
C LEU A 317 28.96 -15.17 5.27
N ASP A 318 29.33 -16.44 5.10
CA ASP A 318 30.67 -16.92 5.42
C ASP A 318 31.61 -16.70 4.21
N VAL A 319 32.93 -16.57 4.44
CA VAL A 319 33.95 -16.40 3.38
C VAL A 319 33.77 -17.36 2.19
N LYS A 320 33.42 -18.62 2.49
CA LYS A 320 33.26 -19.69 1.50
C LYS A 320 31.81 -19.87 1.02
N LEU A 321 30.88 -19.00 1.43
CA LEU A 321 29.46 -19.06 1.12
C LEU A 321 28.82 -20.45 1.37
N ARG A 322 29.30 -21.16 2.40
CA ARG A 322 28.82 -22.52 2.76
C ARG A 322 27.51 -22.51 3.56
N TRP A 323 27.08 -21.34 4.03
CA TRP A 323 25.88 -21.12 4.85
C TRP A 323 25.85 -21.89 6.19
N LYS A 324 26.96 -22.48 6.62
CA LYS A 324 27.02 -23.31 7.84
C LYS A 324 26.71 -22.48 9.08
N GLU A 325 27.30 -21.30 9.19
CA GLU A 325 27.07 -20.43 10.35
C GLU A 325 25.65 -19.86 10.34
N HIS A 326 25.16 -19.49 9.15
CA HIS A 326 23.79 -19.03 8.97
C HIS A 326 22.76 -20.06 9.45
N VAL A 327 22.90 -21.31 9.01
CA VAL A 327 22.01 -22.41 9.38
C VAL A 327 22.00 -22.65 10.89
N LYS A 328 23.17 -22.61 11.54
CA LYS A 328 23.27 -22.73 13.01
C LYS A 328 22.53 -21.60 13.73
N ILE A 329 22.75 -20.35 13.30
CA ILE A 329 22.08 -19.18 13.87
C ILE A 329 20.56 -19.31 13.71
N LYS A 330 20.08 -19.72 12.52
CA LYS A 330 18.66 -19.95 12.25
C LYS A 330 18.09 -21.07 13.11
N ARG A 331 18.80 -22.19 13.28
CA ARG A 331 18.37 -23.28 14.17
C ARG A 331 18.26 -22.80 15.62
N LYS A 332 19.21 -21.99 16.10
CA LYS A 332 19.14 -21.40 17.44
C LYS A 332 17.94 -20.46 17.60
N GLN A 333 17.67 -19.63 16.59
CA GLN A 333 16.49 -18.75 16.57
C GLN A 333 15.17 -19.54 16.59
N LEU A 334 15.08 -20.60 15.78
CA LEU A 334 13.91 -21.50 15.76
C LEU A 334 13.71 -22.19 17.10
N ASN A 335 14.76 -22.74 17.70
CA ASN A 335 14.70 -23.38 19.02
C ASN A 335 14.21 -22.38 20.08
N ASN A 336 14.79 -21.17 20.12
CA ASN A 336 14.37 -20.13 21.06
C ASN A 336 12.89 -19.74 20.87
N MET A 337 12.43 -19.62 19.62
CA MET A 337 11.05 -19.26 19.34
C MET A 337 10.08 -20.40 19.66
N ARG A 338 10.49 -21.65 19.41
CA ARG A 338 9.77 -22.85 19.83
C ARG A 338 9.63 -22.90 21.35
N SER A 339 10.71 -22.71 22.09
CA SER A 339 10.68 -22.71 23.56
C SER A 339 9.72 -21.67 24.13
N LYS A 340 9.69 -20.46 23.56
CA LYS A 340 8.72 -19.41 23.95
C LYS A 340 7.27 -19.78 23.66
N MET A 341 7.04 -20.68 22.71
CA MET A 341 5.71 -21.17 22.31
C MET A 341 5.42 -22.59 22.79
N GLU A 342 6.26 -23.16 23.67
CA GLU A 342 6.11 -24.54 24.13
C GLU A 342 4.77 -24.73 24.86
N TRP A 343 4.28 -23.71 25.56
CA TRP A 343 2.97 -23.75 26.20
C TRP A 343 1.78 -23.83 25.21
N MET A 344 1.96 -23.37 23.96
CA MET A 344 0.92 -23.46 22.90
C MET A 344 1.10 -24.66 21.98
N ILE A 345 2.32 -24.95 21.57
CA ILE A 345 2.61 -25.94 20.53
C ILE A 345 3.04 -27.28 21.14
N GLY A 346 3.48 -27.27 22.40
CA GLY A 346 3.97 -28.43 23.11
C GLY A 346 2.91 -29.51 23.33
N ARG A 347 3.39 -30.66 23.82
CA ARG A 347 2.58 -31.87 24.01
C ARG A 347 1.44 -31.65 25.01
N ASN A 348 1.68 -30.82 26.03
CA ASN A 348 0.72 -30.54 27.10
C ASN A 348 -0.33 -29.47 26.72
N SER A 349 -0.22 -28.87 25.53
CA SER A 349 -1.18 -27.86 25.09
C SER A 349 -2.49 -28.50 24.64
N LYS A 350 -3.61 -27.95 25.14
CA LYS A 350 -4.99 -28.31 24.77
C LYS A 350 -5.41 -27.80 23.38
N LEU A 351 -4.55 -27.05 22.67
CA LEU A 351 -4.88 -26.54 21.34
C LEU A 351 -5.08 -27.68 20.33
N SER A 352 -6.06 -27.52 19.45
CA SER A 352 -6.30 -28.47 18.36
C SER A 352 -5.07 -28.55 17.44
N VAL A 353 -4.88 -29.72 16.81
CA VAL A 353 -3.79 -29.95 15.85
C VAL A 353 -3.83 -28.91 14.71
N HIS A 354 -5.03 -28.53 14.27
CA HIS A 354 -5.21 -27.48 13.26
C HIS A 354 -4.60 -26.14 13.70
N ASN A 355 -4.89 -25.70 14.93
CA ASN A 355 -4.37 -24.43 15.45
C ASN A 355 -2.85 -24.51 15.70
N LYS A 356 -2.34 -25.64 16.19
CA LYS A 356 -0.89 -25.88 16.32
C LYS A 356 -0.17 -25.81 14.96
N LEU A 357 -0.75 -26.43 13.94
CA LEU A 357 -0.22 -26.37 12.57
C LEU A 357 -0.28 -24.95 11.99
N MET A 358 -1.34 -24.19 12.29
CA MET A 358 -1.45 -22.80 11.90
C MET A 358 -0.35 -21.94 12.54
N LEU A 359 -0.10 -22.10 13.84
CA LEU A 359 0.99 -21.40 14.54
C LEU A 359 2.36 -21.76 13.95
N TYR A 360 2.61 -23.04 13.68
CA TYR A 360 3.83 -23.47 13.00
C TYR A 360 3.99 -22.76 11.64
N LYS A 361 2.95 -22.79 10.79
CA LYS A 361 2.99 -22.22 9.44
C LYS A 361 3.14 -20.70 9.44
N GLN A 362 2.58 -20.00 10.42
CA GLN A 362 2.57 -18.54 10.47
C GLN A 362 3.76 -17.93 11.22
N ILE A 363 4.35 -18.66 12.17
CA ILE A 363 5.36 -18.10 13.07
C ILE A 363 6.71 -18.79 12.89
N LEU A 364 6.76 -20.12 12.98
CA LEU A 364 8.03 -20.86 12.93
C LEU A 364 8.54 -21.02 11.49
N LYS A 365 7.65 -21.36 10.55
CA LYS A 365 8.02 -21.57 9.15
C LYS A 365 8.67 -20.33 8.50
N PRO A 366 8.12 -19.11 8.65
CA PRO A 366 8.73 -17.91 8.07
C PRO A 366 10.19 -17.68 8.48
N VAL A 367 10.55 -18.00 9.74
CA VAL A 367 11.91 -17.75 10.27
C VAL A 367 12.98 -18.47 9.48
N TRP A 368 12.75 -19.74 9.14
CA TRP A 368 13.70 -20.52 8.35
C TRP A 368 13.50 -20.29 6.85
N THR A 369 12.27 -20.18 6.35
CA THR A 369 12.05 -19.94 4.91
C THR A 369 12.58 -18.60 4.41
N TYR A 370 12.85 -17.64 5.30
CA TYR A 370 13.49 -16.38 4.93
C TYR A 370 14.85 -16.62 4.26
N GLY A 371 15.04 -16.07 3.06
CA GLY A 371 16.28 -16.19 2.30
C GLY A 371 16.55 -17.58 1.72
N ILE A 372 15.59 -18.51 1.74
CA ILE A 372 15.79 -19.90 1.29
C ILE A 372 16.23 -20.02 -0.17
N GLN A 373 15.89 -19.05 -1.00
CA GLN A 373 16.37 -18.97 -2.39
C GLN A 373 17.90 -18.86 -2.48
N LEU A 374 18.54 -18.34 -1.43
CA LEU A 374 19.99 -18.17 -1.35
C LEU A 374 20.65 -19.31 -0.57
N TRP A 375 20.20 -19.60 0.65
CA TRP A 375 20.86 -20.60 1.50
C TRP A 375 20.35 -22.03 1.25
N GLY A 376 19.25 -22.20 0.51
CA GLY A 376 18.69 -23.52 0.16
C GLY A 376 19.56 -24.33 -0.80
N CYS A 377 20.58 -23.73 -1.43
CA CYS A 377 21.62 -24.44 -2.17
C CYS A 377 22.78 -24.93 -1.29
N SER A 378 22.66 -24.80 0.04
CA SER A 378 23.66 -25.33 0.96
C SER A 378 23.74 -26.86 0.91
N ALA A 379 24.85 -27.42 1.39
CA ALA A 379 25.03 -28.87 1.40
C ALA A 379 23.90 -29.58 2.19
N ASP A 380 23.51 -30.78 1.75
CA ASP A 380 22.45 -31.57 2.36
C ASP A 380 22.63 -31.77 3.87
N SER A 381 23.88 -31.88 4.34
CA SER A 381 24.21 -31.97 5.76
C SER A 381 23.76 -30.74 6.55
N ASN A 382 23.86 -29.54 5.98
CA ASN A 382 23.37 -28.31 6.60
C ASN A 382 21.84 -28.20 6.49
N ILE A 383 21.25 -28.58 5.35
CA ILE A 383 19.80 -28.55 5.16
C ILE A 383 19.10 -29.50 6.14
N LYS A 384 19.64 -30.70 6.34
CA LYS A 384 19.12 -31.70 7.30
C LYS A 384 18.98 -31.13 8.72
N ILE A 385 19.91 -30.27 9.16
CA ILE A 385 19.85 -29.63 10.49
C ILE A 385 18.56 -28.81 10.66
N ILE A 386 18.06 -28.18 9.61
CA ILE A 386 16.79 -27.44 9.65
C ILE A 386 15.60 -28.35 9.38
N GLN A 387 15.71 -29.36 8.51
CA GLN A 387 14.61 -30.28 8.20
C GLN A 387 14.22 -31.19 9.38
N VAL A 388 15.16 -31.49 10.28
CA VAL A 388 14.89 -32.24 11.52
C VAL A 388 14.21 -31.36 12.60
N PHE A 389 13.89 -30.09 12.28
CA PHE A 389 13.06 -29.22 13.13
C PHE A 389 11.58 -29.48 12.89
#